data_AF-A0A7U7HFC5-F1
#
_entry.id   AF-A0A7U7HFC5-F1
#
_cell.length_a   1.000
_cell.length_b   1.000
_cell.length_c   1.000
_cell.angle_alpha   90.00
_cell.angle_beta   90.00
_cell.angle_gamma   90.00
#
_symmetry.space_group_name_H-M   'P 1'
#
loop_
_entity.id
_entity.type
_entity.pdbx_description
1 polymer ?
#
loop_
_entity_poly.entity_id
_entity_poly.type
_entity_poly.pdbx_seq_one_letter_code
_entity_poly.pdbx_strand_id
1 'polypeptide(L)'
;MKRNLILRYIGPLLIISFIFFSCKSKNNNYIVYYNRVNEIDSIYRIANQPEEAIKQYRKLFKKYSPRNQDRIEEYETYIKLADQYQKDFGGKKGLYKLIPLIAPYEGSEKSYFGLFQKYGIDSTEVRQRIADWKKGLNKRLVDSFSIAFIRDQAEGRRNPQLMKKNDRINAQLLKWTFENYGYPSIQKIGLIGNDGVFMPMHPLFSHMIESKEYPFFKMKMFEYVKSGECIPRDYANMVDRHDLQIKKEEMPYGSYPSYRSVIDTVKVNRIRKNIGLPALRRSSKAKNKL
;
A
#
# COMPACT_ATOMS: atom_id res chain seq x y z
N MET A 1 15.77 -53.88 -1.10
CA MET A 1 16.62 -52.73 -1.48
C MET A 1 16.03 -51.73 -2.50
N LYS A 2 14.80 -51.88 -3.02
CA LYS A 2 14.25 -50.96 -4.07
C LYS A 2 13.41 -49.77 -3.56
N ARG A 3 13.00 -49.76 -2.28
CA ARG A 3 12.09 -48.73 -1.72
C ARG A 3 12.78 -47.38 -1.41
N ASN A 4 14.10 -47.39 -1.19
CA ASN A 4 14.90 -46.20 -0.87
C ASN A 4 15.35 -45.37 -2.08
N LEU A 5 15.24 -45.92 -3.30
CA LEU A 5 15.58 -45.17 -4.52
C LEU A 5 14.45 -44.22 -4.94
N ILE A 6 13.19 -44.62 -4.73
CA ILE A 6 12.02 -43.81 -5.13
C ILE A 6 11.89 -42.54 -4.26
N LEU A 7 12.14 -42.64 -2.95
CA LEU A 7 12.15 -41.48 -2.04
C LEU A 7 13.28 -40.48 -2.32
N ARG A 8 14.42 -40.94 -2.88
CA ARG A 8 15.56 -40.07 -3.23
C ARG A 8 15.26 -39.14 -4.40
N TYR A 9 14.33 -39.49 -5.29
CA TYR A 9 13.97 -38.67 -6.45
C TYR A 9 12.68 -37.84 -6.23
N ILE A 10 11.80 -38.24 -5.31
CA ILE A 10 10.57 -37.49 -4.99
C ILE A 10 10.88 -36.19 -4.23
N GLY A 11 11.86 -36.20 -3.31
CA GLY A 11 12.27 -35.01 -2.54
C GLY A 11 12.76 -33.85 -3.43
N PRO A 12 13.72 -34.07 -4.35
CA PRO A 12 14.18 -33.04 -5.29
C PRO A 12 13.09 -32.58 -6.27
N LEU A 13 12.23 -33.50 -6.76
CA LEU A 13 11.13 -33.14 -7.68
C LEU A 13 10.07 -32.24 -7.01
N LEU A 14 9.78 -32.44 -5.72
CA LEU A 14 8.90 -31.56 -4.95
C LEU A 14 9.53 -30.18 -4.73
N ILE A 15 10.83 -30.09 -4.47
CA ILE A 15 11.55 -28.81 -4.31
C ILE A 15 11.60 -28.04 -5.63
N ILE A 16 11.84 -28.72 -6.75
CA ILE A 16 11.83 -28.12 -8.10
C ILE A 16 10.42 -27.65 -8.48
N SER A 17 9.38 -28.43 -8.13
CA SER A 17 7.97 -28.04 -8.29
C SER A 17 7.62 -26.75 -7.52
N PHE A 18 8.11 -26.57 -6.29
CA PHE A 18 7.92 -25.32 -5.53
C PHE A 18 8.62 -24.11 -6.16
N ILE A 19 9.74 -24.30 -6.85
CA ILE A 19 10.45 -23.22 -7.56
C ILE A 19 9.66 -22.78 -8.80
N PHE A 20 8.97 -23.71 -9.49
CA PHE A 20 8.15 -23.39 -10.67
C PHE A 20 6.73 -22.89 -10.33
N PHE A 21 6.19 -23.17 -9.14
CA PHE A 21 4.94 -22.55 -8.65
C PHE A 21 5.13 -21.16 -8.05
N SER A 22 6.37 -20.71 -7.84
CA SER A 22 6.68 -19.28 -7.73
C SER A 22 6.64 -18.66 -9.12
N CYS A 23 5.44 -18.62 -9.72
CA CYS A 23 5.10 -17.67 -10.76
C CYS A 23 5.28 -16.28 -10.15
N LYS A 24 6.53 -15.81 -10.12
CA LYS A 24 6.90 -14.41 -9.96
C LYS A 24 6.15 -13.74 -11.11
N SER A 25 4.94 -13.25 -10.82
CA SER A 25 4.15 -12.47 -11.77
C SER A 25 5.12 -11.52 -12.44
N LYS A 26 5.18 -11.53 -13.78
CA LYS A 26 6.02 -10.64 -14.61
C LYS A 26 6.34 -9.38 -13.81
N ASN A 27 7.62 -9.06 -13.65
CA ASN A 27 8.15 -7.92 -12.88
C ASN A 27 7.51 -6.61 -13.38
N ASN A 28 6.25 -6.41 -12.99
CA ASN A 28 5.33 -5.49 -13.61
C ASN A 28 5.53 -4.20 -12.85
N ASN A 29 6.10 -3.20 -13.51
CA ASN A 29 6.27 -1.89 -12.92
C ASN A 29 4.90 -1.33 -12.48
N TYR A 30 4.68 -1.27 -11.16
CA TYR A 30 3.41 -0.80 -10.58
C TYR A 30 3.21 0.70 -10.75
N ILE A 31 4.22 1.47 -11.15
CA ILE A 31 4.01 2.86 -11.60
C ILE A 31 3.02 2.92 -12.77
N VAL A 32 3.10 1.96 -13.70
CA VAL A 32 2.13 1.86 -14.82
C VAL A 32 0.74 1.55 -14.29
N TYR A 33 0.65 0.65 -13.31
CA TYR A 33 -0.59 0.32 -12.64
C TYR A 33 -1.22 1.54 -11.95
N TYR A 34 -0.46 2.25 -11.12
CA TYR A 34 -0.94 3.42 -10.39
C TYR A 34 -1.39 4.54 -11.34
N ASN A 35 -0.60 4.82 -12.39
CA ASN A 35 -1.02 5.76 -13.43
C ASN A 35 -2.33 5.34 -14.09
N ARG A 36 -2.50 4.05 -14.38
CA ARG A 36 -3.74 3.53 -14.95
C ARG A 36 -4.91 3.63 -13.97
N VAL A 37 -4.70 3.41 -12.68
CA VAL A 37 -5.72 3.65 -11.65
C VAL A 37 -6.13 5.12 -11.65
N ASN A 38 -5.19 6.07 -11.68
CA ASN A 38 -5.49 7.50 -11.69
C ASN A 38 -6.28 7.93 -12.94
N GLU A 39 -5.96 7.35 -14.09
CA GLU A 39 -6.72 7.55 -15.34
C GLU A 39 -8.15 7.03 -15.21
N ILE A 40 -8.33 5.82 -14.67
CA ILE A 40 -9.67 5.23 -14.49
C ILE A 40 -10.49 6.01 -13.45
N ASP A 41 -9.87 6.45 -12.36
CA ASP A 41 -10.52 7.30 -11.36
C ASP A 41 -11.00 8.62 -11.98
N SER A 42 -10.23 9.19 -12.92
CA SER A 42 -10.65 10.38 -13.66
C SER A 42 -11.83 10.10 -14.60
N ILE A 43 -11.82 8.97 -15.32
CA ILE A 43 -12.96 8.53 -16.16
C ILE A 43 -14.23 8.39 -15.31
N TYR A 44 -14.10 7.77 -14.14
CA TYR A 44 -15.21 7.57 -13.23
C TYR A 44 -15.71 8.88 -12.61
N ARG A 45 -14.84 9.61 -11.90
CA ARG A 45 -15.25 10.73 -11.05
C ARG A 45 -15.36 12.07 -11.76
N ILE A 46 -14.62 12.26 -12.86
CA ILE A 46 -14.57 13.55 -13.57
C ILE A 46 -15.39 13.48 -14.86
N ALA A 47 -15.17 12.46 -15.69
CA ALA A 47 -15.95 12.29 -16.91
C ALA A 47 -17.34 11.67 -16.66
N ASN A 48 -17.59 11.16 -15.44
CA ASN A 48 -18.85 10.51 -15.06
C ASN A 48 -19.21 9.33 -15.97
N GLN A 49 -18.23 8.48 -16.31
CA GLN A 49 -18.38 7.33 -17.20
C GLN A 49 -18.16 5.99 -16.47
N PRO A 50 -19.09 5.56 -15.60
CA PRO A 50 -18.92 4.38 -14.75
C PRO A 50 -18.79 3.06 -15.53
N GLU A 51 -19.53 2.87 -16.62
CA GLU A 51 -19.42 1.65 -17.43
C GLU A 51 -18.04 1.49 -18.10
N GLU A 52 -17.48 2.59 -18.61
CA GLU A 52 -16.13 2.57 -19.17
C GLU A 52 -15.08 2.35 -18.06
N ALA A 53 -15.26 2.97 -16.89
CA ALA A 53 -14.40 2.73 -15.74
C ALA A 53 -14.40 1.24 -15.33
N ILE A 54 -15.56 0.58 -15.27
CA ILE A 54 -15.68 -0.86 -14.98
C ILE A 54 -14.88 -1.68 -16.00
N LYS A 55 -15.04 -1.39 -17.30
CA LYS A 55 -14.33 -2.10 -18.37
C LYS A 55 -12.82 -1.95 -18.24
N GLN A 56 -12.34 -0.76 -17.89
CA GLN A 56 -10.92 -0.49 -17.74
C GLN A 56 -10.34 -1.10 -16.45
N TYR A 57 -11.06 -1.07 -15.35
CA TYR A 57 -10.69 -1.79 -14.13
C TYR A 57 -10.61 -3.30 -14.37
N ARG A 58 -11.60 -3.88 -15.06
CA ARG A 58 -11.57 -5.31 -15.42
C ARG A 58 -10.33 -5.66 -16.23
N LYS A 59 -9.91 -4.81 -17.18
CA LYS A 59 -8.65 -5.00 -17.93
C LYS A 59 -7.43 -4.89 -17.02
N LEU A 60 -7.41 -3.91 -16.12
CA LEU A 60 -6.31 -3.68 -15.19
C LEU A 60 -6.09 -4.87 -14.25
N PHE A 61 -7.15 -5.35 -13.60
CA PHE A 61 -7.08 -6.44 -12.62
C PHE A 61 -6.92 -7.84 -13.22
N LYS A 62 -7.00 -7.97 -14.56
CA LYS A 62 -6.51 -9.16 -15.26
C LYS A 62 -4.97 -9.21 -15.31
N LYS A 63 -4.29 -8.06 -15.27
CA LYS A 63 -2.83 -7.95 -15.41
C LYS A 63 -2.12 -7.73 -14.08
N TYR A 64 -2.76 -7.04 -13.14
CA TYR A 64 -2.16 -6.65 -11.86
C TYR A 64 -3.01 -7.15 -10.70
N SER A 65 -2.33 -7.57 -9.62
CA SER A 65 -2.99 -7.75 -8.34
C SER A 65 -3.37 -6.38 -7.78
N PRO A 66 -4.61 -6.22 -7.27
CA PRO A 66 -5.03 -4.96 -6.66
C PRO A 66 -4.20 -4.63 -5.42
N ARG A 67 -3.97 -3.35 -5.16
CA ARG A 67 -3.22 -2.90 -3.96
C ARG A 67 -4.04 -2.04 -3.00
N ASN A 68 -5.09 -1.39 -3.50
CA ASN A 68 -5.75 -0.23 -2.92
C ASN A 68 -4.73 0.87 -2.57
N GLN A 69 -4.76 1.99 -3.29
CA GLN A 69 -3.95 3.14 -2.92
C GLN A 69 -4.55 3.90 -1.74
N ASP A 70 -3.71 4.59 -0.98
CA ASP A 70 -4.20 5.58 -0.02
C ASP A 70 -5.10 6.59 -0.74
N ARG A 71 -6.35 6.72 -0.26
CA ARG A 71 -7.45 7.54 -0.81
C ARG A 71 -8.06 7.09 -2.14
N ILE A 72 -7.56 6.02 -2.76
CA ILE A 72 -8.17 5.43 -3.96
C ILE A 72 -8.30 3.92 -3.72
N GLU A 73 -9.45 3.50 -3.23
CA GLU A 73 -9.80 2.09 -3.01
C GLU A 73 -10.23 1.46 -4.34
N GLU A 74 -9.29 1.36 -5.30
CA GLU A 74 -9.66 1.10 -6.70
C GLU A 74 -10.35 -0.25 -6.93
N TYR A 75 -9.96 -1.29 -6.19
CA TYR A 75 -10.56 -2.60 -6.35
C TYR A 75 -11.94 -2.66 -5.72
N GLU A 76 -12.11 -2.03 -4.58
CA GLU A 76 -13.40 -1.87 -3.92
C GLU A 76 -14.37 -1.08 -4.80
N THR A 77 -13.91 0.05 -5.36
CA THR A 77 -14.69 0.87 -6.29
C THR A 77 -15.13 0.04 -7.49
N TYR A 78 -14.23 -0.76 -8.07
CA TYR A 78 -14.56 -1.66 -9.17
C TYR A 78 -15.63 -2.69 -8.80
N ILE A 79 -15.50 -3.34 -7.64
CA ILE A 79 -16.47 -4.34 -7.17
C ILE A 79 -17.86 -3.70 -6.99
N LYS A 80 -17.93 -2.56 -6.29
CA LYS A 80 -19.18 -1.82 -6.06
C LYS A 80 -19.84 -1.39 -7.38
N LEU A 81 -19.08 -0.79 -8.29
CA LEU A 81 -19.58 -0.35 -9.58
C LEU A 81 -20.04 -1.53 -10.45
N ALA A 82 -19.25 -2.60 -10.52
CA ALA A 82 -19.61 -3.77 -11.31
C ALA A 82 -20.90 -4.43 -10.78
N ASP A 83 -21.06 -4.54 -9.45
CA ASP A 83 -22.30 -5.01 -8.84
C ASP A 83 -23.50 -4.13 -9.18
N GLN A 84 -23.37 -2.81 -9.00
CA GLN A 84 -24.41 -1.83 -9.25
C GLN A 84 -24.89 -1.84 -10.72
N TYR A 85 -23.96 -1.98 -11.67
CA TYR A 85 -24.24 -2.01 -13.11
C TYR A 85 -24.43 -3.43 -13.67
N GLN A 86 -24.60 -4.43 -12.79
CA GLN A 86 -24.84 -5.84 -13.15
C GLN A 86 -23.78 -6.41 -14.12
N LYS A 87 -22.52 -5.95 -13.98
CA LYS A 87 -21.38 -6.44 -14.76
C LYS A 87 -20.65 -7.54 -13.98
N ASP A 88 -20.19 -8.56 -14.68
CA ASP A 88 -19.40 -9.64 -14.08
C ASP A 88 -18.02 -9.16 -13.61
N PHE A 89 -17.82 -9.19 -12.29
CA PHE A 89 -16.53 -8.97 -11.63
C PHE A 89 -15.85 -10.24 -11.12
N GLY A 90 -16.42 -11.42 -11.41
CA GLY A 90 -15.92 -12.74 -10.98
C GLY A 90 -16.61 -13.33 -9.75
N GLY A 91 -17.75 -12.77 -9.31
CA GLY A 91 -18.56 -13.28 -8.20
C GLY A 91 -17.76 -13.54 -6.92
N LYS A 92 -17.96 -14.71 -6.29
CA LYS A 92 -17.26 -15.11 -5.05
C LYS A 92 -15.73 -14.95 -5.13
N LYS A 93 -15.12 -15.33 -6.26
CA LYS A 93 -13.65 -15.21 -6.45
C LYS A 93 -13.20 -13.75 -6.43
N GLY A 94 -14.01 -12.84 -6.99
CA GLY A 94 -13.74 -11.40 -6.94
C GLY A 94 -13.82 -10.86 -5.51
N LEU A 95 -14.83 -11.31 -4.74
CA LEU A 95 -15.03 -10.93 -3.34
C LEU A 95 -13.95 -11.47 -2.41
N TYR A 96 -13.45 -12.69 -2.62
CA TYR A 96 -12.33 -13.21 -1.84
C TYR A 96 -11.04 -12.42 -2.04
N LYS A 97 -10.85 -11.77 -3.20
CA LYS A 97 -9.74 -10.83 -3.40
C LYS A 97 -9.94 -9.50 -2.69
N LEU A 98 -11.19 -9.09 -2.42
CA LEU A 98 -11.51 -7.86 -1.69
C LEU A 98 -11.21 -8.02 -0.20
N ILE A 99 -11.53 -9.17 0.39
CA ILE A 99 -11.36 -9.43 1.83
C ILE A 99 -9.98 -9.02 2.37
N PRO A 100 -8.83 -9.47 1.83
CA PRO A 100 -7.51 -9.09 2.35
C PRO A 100 -7.18 -7.60 2.16
N LEU A 101 -7.86 -6.88 1.26
CA LEU A 101 -7.65 -5.44 1.07
C LEU A 101 -8.37 -4.60 2.12
N ILE A 102 -9.49 -5.10 2.66
CA ILE A 102 -10.28 -4.44 3.71
C ILE A 102 -9.92 -4.94 5.12
N ALA A 103 -9.42 -6.18 5.24
CA ALA A 103 -9.06 -6.83 6.50
C ALA A 103 -8.17 -5.98 7.46
N PRO A 104 -7.20 -5.18 6.97
CA PRO A 104 -6.43 -4.32 7.87
C PRO A 104 -7.23 -3.24 8.61
N TYR A 105 -8.40 -2.87 8.11
CA TYR A 105 -9.26 -1.85 8.67
C TYR A 105 -10.33 -2.53 9.52
N GLU A 106 -10.02 -2.79 10.80
CA GLU A 106 -10.88 -3.57 11.70
C GLU A 106 -12.33 -3.02 11.72
N GLY A 107 -13.30 -3.89 11.45
CA GLY A 107 -14.73 -3.55 11.42
C GLY A 107 -15.24 -3.06 10.06
N SER A 108 -14.36 -2.77 9.10
CA SER A 108 -14.77 -2.32 7.75
C SER A 108 -15.60 -3.37 7.01
N GLU A 109 -15.39 -4.67 7.29
CA GLU A 109 -16.08 -5.79 6.67
C GLU A 109 -17.60 -5.73 6.86
N LYS A 110 -18.07 -5.09 7.93
CA LYS A 110 -19.50 -4.94 8.24
C LYS A 110 -20.25 -4.21 7.13
N SER A 111 -19.61 -3.20 6.52
CA SER A 111 -20.19 -2.43 5.42
C SER A 111 -20.35 -3.25 4.12
N TYR A 112 -19.73 -4.43 4.05
CA TYR A 112 -19.77 -5.31 2.89
C TYR A 112 -20.62 -6.57 3.08
N PHE A 113 -21.16 -6.83 4.28
CA PHE A 113 -21.89 -8.07 4.54
C PHE A 113 -23.09 -8.27 3.61
N GLY A 114 -23.84 -7.21 3.29
CA GLY A 114 -24.94 -7.30 2.32
C GLY A 114 -24.46 -7.75 0.93
N LEU A 115 -23.33 -7.23 0.47
CA LEU A 115 -22.71 -7.63 -0.80
C LEU A 115 -22.19 -9.08 -0.73
N PHE A 116 -21.48 -9.45 0.34
CA PHE A 116 -21.00 -10.82 0.51
C PHE A 116 -22.14 -11.83 0.54
N GLN A 117 -23.22 -11.54 1.29
CA GLN A 117 -24.40 -12.38 1.40
C GLN A 117 -25.13 -12.53 0.06
N LYS A 118 -25.26 -11.44 -0.72
CA LYS A 118 -25.83 -11.47 -2.09
C LYS A 118 -25.15 -12.51 -2.98
N TYR A 119 -23.85 -12.72 -2.78
CA TYR A 119 -23.06 -13.69 -3.53
C TYR A 119 -22.82 -15.00 -2.79
N GLY A 120 -23.55 -15.26 -1.69
CA GLY A 120 -23.50 -16.52 -0.95
C GLY A 120 -22.24 -16.71 -0.10
N ILE A 121 -21.66 -15.63 0.42
CA ILE A 121 -20.58 -15.65 1.40
C ILE A 121 -21.17 -15.11 2.71
N ASP A 122 -21.30 -15.97 3.72
CA ASP A 122 -21.85 -15.55 5.01
C ASP A 122 -20.81 -14.80 5.86
N SER A 123 -21.29 -14.11 6.90
CA SER A 123 -20.42 -13.30 7.76
C SER A 123 -19.37 -14.12 8.53
N THR A 124 -19.64 -15.40 8.80
CA THR A 124 -18.70 -16.30 9.48
C THR A 124 -17.55 -16.64 8.55
N GLU A 125 -17.82 -16.92 7.27
CA GLU A 125 -16.79 -17.14 6.26
C GLU A 125 -15.91 -15.90 6.08
N VAL A 126 -16.51 -14.70 6.01
CA VAL A 126 -15.74 -13.43 5.91
C VAL A 126 -14.81 -13.27 7.11
N ARG A 127 -15.34 -13.44 8.33
CA ARG A 127 -14.54 -13.32 9.57
C ARG A 127 -13.43 -14.36 9.64
N GLN A 128 -13.69 -15.60 9.20
CA GLN A 128 -12.67 -16.65 9.15
C GLN A 128 -11.53 -16.27 8.21
N ARG A 129 -11.84 -15.74 7.02
CA ARG A 129 -10.81 -15.29 6.06
C ARG A 129 -10.00 -14.11 6.58
N ILE A 130 -10.61 -13.18 7.30
CA ILE A 130 -9.89 -12.08 7.98
C ILE A 130 -8.99 -12.64 9.09
N ALA A 131 -9.47 -13.61 9.87
CA ALA A 131 -8.65 -14.27 10.88
C ALA A 131 -7.46 -15.01 10.27
N ASP A 132 -7.65 -15.69 9.14
CA ASP A 132 -6.56 -16.37 8.42
C ASP A 132 -5.56 -15.39 7.80
N TRP A 133 -6.04 -14.26 7.27
CA TRP A 133 -5.17 -13.15 6.87
C TRP A 133 -4.32 -12.64 8.06
N LYS A 134 -4.93 -12.42 9.23
CA LYS A 134 -4.24 -11.95 10.44
C LYS A 134 -3.18 -12.96 10.92
N LYS A 135 -3.46 -14.27 10.82
CA LYS A 135 -2.47 -15.33 11.10
C LYS A 135 -1.29 -15.32 10.14
N GLY A 136 -1.48 -14.84 8.91
CA GLY A 136 -0.43 -14.74 7.90
C GLY A 136 0.54 -13.57 8.09
N LEU A 137 0.27 -12.66 9.03
CA LEU A 137 1.18 -11.55 9.34
C LEU A 137 2.51 -12.07 9.92
N ASN A 138 3.58 -11.33 9.64
CA ASN A 138 4.89 -11.65 10.18
C ASN A 138 4.97 -11.19 11.64
N LYS A 139 4.73 -12.12 12.57
CA LYS A 139 4.71 -11.85 14.02
C LYS A 139 5.93 -11.08 14.52
N ARG A 140 7.13 -11.46 14.10
CA ARG A 140 8.36 -10.77 14.49
C ARG A 140 8.35 -9.30 14.07
N LEU A 141 7.88 -9.01 12.86
CA LEU A 141 7.74 -7.63 12.41
C LEU A 141 6.59 -6.91 13.11
N VAL A 142 5.45 -7.58 13.35
CA VAL A 142 4.34 -7.00 14.14
C VAL A 142 4.84 -6.56 15.51
N ASP A 143 5.55 -7.44 16.24
CA ASP A 143 6.13 -7.12 17.54
C ASP A 143 7.10 -5.94 17.45
N SER A 144 8.03 -5.99 16.48
CA SER A 144 9.07 -4.99 16.30
C SER A 144 8.50 -3.61 15.96
N PHE A 145 7.52 -3.56 15.06
CA PHE A 145 6.90 -2.30 14.65
C PHE A 145 5.93 -1.78 15.72
N SER A 146 5.27 -2.64 16.50
CA SER A 146 4.46 -2.19 17.65
C SER A 146 5.31 -1.37 18.62
N ILE A 147 6.51 -1.87 18.96
CA ILE A 147 7.47 -1.12 19.80
C ILE A 147 7.99 0.13 19.08
N ALA A 148 8.26 0.05 17.77
CA ALA A 148 8.72 1.20 17.01
C ALA A 148 7.72 2.36 17.01
N PHE A 149 6.41 2.07 16.91
CA PHE A 149 5.33 3.06 16.93
C PHE A 149 5.06 3.61 18.33
N ILE A 150 5.11 2.79 19.38
CA ILE A 150 5.10 3.28 20.77
C ILE A 150 6.25 4.27 20.98
N ARG A 151 7.45 3.90 20.54
CA ARG A 151 8.65 4.73 20.63
C ARG A 151 8.54 6.02 19.80
N ASP A 152 7.98 5.92 18.61
CA ASP A 152 7.79 7.05 17.69
C ASP A 152 6.91 8.14 18.30
N GLN A 153 5.93 7.76 19.12
CA GLN A 153 4.95 8.65 19.76
C GLN A 153 5.27 8.96 21.23
N ALA A 154 6.38 8.45 21.77
CA ALA A 154 6.76 8.63 23.17
C ALA A 154 6.79 10.11 23.56
N GLU A 155 6.17 10.42 24.71
CA GLU A 155 6.03 11.79 25.25
C GLU A 155 5.40 12.80 24.25
N GLY A 156 4.62 12.32 23.28
CA GLY A 156 4.07 13.14 22.21
C GLY A 156 5.15 13.85 21.38
N ARG A 157 6.36 13.27 21.32
CA ARG A 157 7.54 13.83 20.63
C ARG A 157 7.96 15.22 21.13
N ARG A 158 7.64 15.57 22.39
CA ARG A 158 7.97 16.88 22.99
C ARG A 158 9.42 17.02 23.43
N ASN A 159 10.09 15.91 23.77
CA ASN A 159 11.49 15.89 24.20
C ASN A 159 12.42 15.67 22.99
N PRO A 160 13.21 16.68 22.56
CA PRO A 160 14.00 16.57 21.34
C PRO A 160 15.14 15.54 21.41
N GLN A 161 15.72 15.32 22.60
CA GLN A 161 16.80 14.35 22.77
C GLN A 161 16.27 12.93 22.67
N LEU A 162 15.14 12.65 23.33
CA LEU A 162 14.46 11.37 23.24
C LEU A 162 13.96 11.12 21.82
N MET A 163 13.36 12.12 21.17
CA MET A 163 12.90 12.05 19.79
C MET A 163 14.04 11.64 18.83
N LYS A 164 15.18 12.34 18.87
CA LYS A 164 16.34 12.02 18.02
C LYS A 164 16.89 10.61 18.28
N LYS A 165 16.96 10.19 19.54
CA LYS A 165 17.35 8.83 19.92
C LYS A 165 16.38 7.80 19.32
N ASN A 166 15.08 8.06 19.47
CA ASN A 166 14.01 7.18 19.02
C ASN A 166 13.96 7.04 17.50
N ASP A 167 14.08 8.16 16.78
CA ASP A 167 14.12 8.19 15.32
C ASP A 167 15.34 7.44 14.78
N ARG A 168 16.51 7.55 15.44
CA ARG A 168 17.70 6.77 15.09
C ARG A 168 17.47 5.26 15.22
N ILE A 169 16.86 4.80 16.32
CA ILE A 169 16.62 3.38 16.53
C ILE A 169 15.52 2.88 15.56
N ASN A 170 14.49 3.69 15.31
CA ASN A 170 13.46 3.41 14.30
C ASN A 170 14.09 3.27 12.90
N ALA A 171 15.00 4.15 12.52
CA ALA A 171 15.72 4.07 11.26
C ALA A 171 16.55 2.77 11.14
N GLN A 172 17.26 2.38 12.20
CA GLN A 172 18.03 1.13 12.20
C GLN A 172 17.14 -0.10 12.02
N LEU A 173 16.00 -0.15 12.74
CA LEU A 173 15.01 -1.22 12.56
C LEU A 173 14.47 -1.24 11.13
N LEU A 174 14.15 -0.06 10.56
CA LEU A 174 13.60 0.05 9.22
C LEU A 174 14.58 -0.42 8.15
N LYS A 175 15.85 -0.02 8.27
CA LYS A 175 16.93 -0.48 7.39
C LYS A 175 17.10 -1.99 7.46
N TRP A 176 17.22 -2.54 8.68
CA TRP A 176 17.31 -3.98 8.89
C TRP A 176 16.10 -4.71 8.30
N THR A 177 14.89 -4.16 8.46
CA THR A 177 13.68 -4.72 7.87
C THR A 177 13.75 -4.74 6.35
N PHE A 178 14.18 -3.65 5.71
CA PHE A 178 14.33 -3.59 4.25
C PHE A 178 15.33 -4.64 3.74
N GLU A 179 16.42 -4.86 4.47
CA GLU A 179 17.48 -5.80 4.09
C GLU A 179 17.07 -7.27 4.28
N ASN A 180 16.22 -7.57 5.27
CA ASN A 180 15.93 -8.96 5.67
C ASN A 180 14.51 -9.43 5.29
N TYR A 181 13.55 -8.52 5.19
CA TYR A 181 12.12 -8.83 4.99
C TYR A 181 11.47 -8.02 3.86
N GLY A 182 12.20 -7.08 3.27
CA GLY A 182 11.68 -6.15 2.28
C GLY A 182 10.81 -5.05 2.91
N TYR A 183 9.87 -4.49 2.13
CA TYR A 183 9.00 -3.42 2.62
C TYR A 183 8.00 -3.94 3.68
N PRO A 184 7.85 -3.28 4.85
CA PRO A 184 6.90 -3.65 5.89
C PRO A 184 5.48 -3.21 5.53
N SER A 185 4.91 -3.81 4.49
CA SER A 185 3.56 -3.47 4.03
C SER A 185 2.49 -3.80 5.07
N ILE A 186 1.32 -3.17 4.95
CA ILE A 186 0.13 -3.49 5.74
C ILE A 186 -0.26 -4.97 5.66
N GLN A 187 0.07 -5.65 4.54
CA GLN A 187 -0.18 -7.07 4.33
C GLN A 187 0.86 -7.97 5.02
N LYS A 188 2.00 -7.41 5.46
CA LYS A 188 3.03 -8.11 6.24
C LYS A 188 2.92 -7.84 7.74
N ILE A 189 2.59 -6.61 8.13
CA ILE A 189 2.63 -6.18 9.53
C ILE A 189 1.26 -5.76 10.10
N GLY A 190 0.22 -5.69 9.28
CA GLY A 190 -1.08 -5.16 9.68
C GLY A 190 -1.10 -3.65 9.85
N LEU A 191 -2.26 -3.11 10.22
CA LEU A 191 -2.44 -1.71 10.61
C LEU A 191 -2.51 -1.55 12.14
N ILE A 192 -2.92 -2.62 12.83
CA ILE A 192 -3.03 -2.73 14.28
C ILE A 192 -2.04 -3.79 14.73
N GLY A 193 -1.10 -3.39 15.57
CA GLY A 193 -0.08 -4.23 16.17
C GLY A 193 -0.55 -4.86 17.48
N ASN A 194 0.41 -5.25 18.31
CA ASN A 194 0.14 -5.76 19.64
C ASN A 194 -0.51 -4.67 20.51
N ASP A 195 -1.36 -5.09 21.44
CA ASP A 195 -2.02 -4.21 22.41
C ASP A 195 -2.79 -3.03 21.76
N GLY A 196 -3.27 -3.21 20.53
CA GLY A 196 -4.03 -2.19 19.80
C GLY A 196 -3.20 -1.04 19.24
N VAL A 197 -1.86 -1.18 19.18
CA VAL A 197 -0.99 -0.12 18.64
C VAL A 197 -1.29 0.15 17.18
N PHE A 198 -1.72 1.37 16.86
CA PHE A 198 -1.95 1.82 15.48
C PHE A 198 -0.61 2.08 14.78
N MET A 199 -0.35 1.41 13.65
CA MET A 199 0.93 1.39 12.94
C MET A 199 0.84 1.98 11.52
N PRO A 200 0.42 3.25 11.33
CA PRO A 200 0.40 3.87 10.01
C PRO A 200 1.84 4.15 9.55
N MET A 201 2.32 3.42 8.54
CA MET A 201 3.69 3.56 8.06
C MET A 201 4.03 4.97 7.54
N HIS A 202 3.05 5.73 7.05
CA HIS A 202 3.22 7.08 6.51
C HIS A 202 3.92 8.06 7.49
N PRO A 203 3.42 8.26 8.74
CA PRO A 203 4.14 9.00 9.78
C PRO A 203 5.57 8.53 10.03
N LEU A 204 5.78 7.20 10.16
CA LEU A 204 7.11 6.67 10.47
C LEU A 204 8.14 7.07 9.40
N PHE A 205 7.81 6.91 8.11
CA PHE A 205 8.69 7.35 7.02
C PHE A 205 8.91 8.86 7.02
N SER A 206 7.88 9.63 7.34
CA SER A 206 7.96 11.09 7.43
C SER A 206 8.95 11.57 8.50
N HIS A 207 9.24 10.76 9.51
CA HIS A 207 10.22 11.06 10.57
C HIS A 207 11.64 10.60 10.21
N MET A 208 11.80 9.80 9.14
CA MET A 208 13.13 9.32 8.71
C MET A 208 13.94 10.34 7.90
N ILE A 209 13.39 11.54 7.68
CA ILE A 209 13.99 12.54 6.80
C ILE A 209 15.36 13.06 7.30
N GLU A 210 15.59 13.11 8.61
CA GLU A 210 16.88 13.55 9.18
C GLU A 210 17.87 12.39 9.37
N SER A 211 17.44 11.16 9.08
CA SER A 211 18.27 9.97 9.32
C SER A 211 19.50 9.96 8.42
N LYS A 212 20.63 9.51 8.96
CA LYS A 212 21.83 9.20 8.15
C LYS A 212 21.57 8.16 7.07
N GLU A 213 20.55 7.32 7.27
CA GLU A 213 20.11 6.29 6.33
C GLU A 213 19.12 6.81 5.27
N TYR A 214 18.78 8.11 5.27
CA TYR A 214 17.85 8.69 4.30
C TYR A 214 18.20 8.36 2.84
N PRO A 215 19.47 8.44 2.38
CA PRO A 215 19.81 8.07 1.00
C PRO A 215 19.44 6.61 0.67
N PHE A 216 19.65 5.70 1.62
CA PHE A 216 19.26 4.30 1.51
C PHE A 216 17.73 4.16 1.45
N PHE A 217 16.99 4.83 2.32
CA PHE A 217 15.52 4.81 2.31
C PHE A 217 14.93 5.38 1.02
N LYS A 218 15.46 6.51 0.53
CA LYS A 218 15.03 7.13 -0.73
C LYS A 218 15.18 6.16 -1.90
N MET A 219 16.32 5.46 -1.99
CA MET A 219 16.56 4.46 -3.03
C MET A 219 15.61 3.27 -2.88
N LYS A 220 15.55 2.65 -1.71
CA LYS A 220 14.77 1.42 -1.49
C LYS A 220 13.26 1.64 -1.56
N MET A 221 12.74 2.73 -1.01
CA MET A 221 11.31 3.03 -1.14
C MET A 221 10.91 3.23 -2.61
N PHE A 222 11.77 3.83 -3.44
CA PHE A 222 11.48 3.95 -4.87
C PHE A 222 11.45 2.58 -5.59
N GLU A 223 12.32 1.64 -5.21
CA GLU A 223 12.23 0.25 -5.68
C GLU A 223 10.90 -0.39 -5.27
N TYR A 224 10.44 -0.15 -4.04
CA TYR A 224 9.16 -0.66 -3.55
C TYR A 224 7.94 0.02 -4.19
N VAL A 225 8.06 1.26 -4.66
CA VAL A 225 7.03 1.89 -5.50
C VAL A 225 6.92 1.15 -6.83
N LYS A 226 8.05 0.75 -7.43
CA LYS A 226 8.06 -0.04 -8.67
C LYS A 226 7.48 -1.43 -8.48
N SER A 227 7.72 -2.08 -7.33
CA SER A 227 7.15 -3.41 -7.02
C SER A 227 5.68 -3.37 -6.58
N GLY A 228 5.18 -2.18 -6.24
CA GLY A 228 3.83 -1.97 -5.73
C GLY A 228 3.64 -2.29 -4.25
N GLU A 229 4.74 -2.44 -3.50
CA GLU A 229 4.71 -2.62 -2.05
C GLU A 229 4.65 -1.29 -1.29
N CYS A 230 5.27 -0.23 -1.83
CA CYS A 230 5.23 1.11 -1.25
C CYS A 230 4.20 1.98 -1.98
N ILE A 231 3.33 2.63 -1.20
CA ILE A 231 2.36 3.59 -1.72
C ILE A 231 3.14 4.80 -2.25
N PRO A 232 2.93 5.25 -3.51
CA PRO A 232 3.65 6.39 -4.08
C PRO A 232 3.64 7.66 -3.21
N ARG A 233 2.55 7.87 -2.48
CA ARG A 233 2.38 9.03 -1.59
C ARG A 233 3.32 9.00 -0.39
N ASP A 234 3.62 7.83 0.18
CA ASP A 234 4.55 7.69 1.30
C ASP A 234 5.96 8.06 0.87
N TYR A 235 6.39 7.53 -0.27
CA TYR A 235 7.68 7.88 -0.87
C TYR A 235 7.76 9.39 -1.18
N ALA A 236 6.75 9.94 -1.86
CA ALA A 236 6.73 11.34 -2.23
C ALA A 236 6.74 12.27 -1.01
N ASN A 237 5.98 11.95 0.03
CA ASN A 237 5.96 12.73 1.25
C ASN A 237 7.31 12.74 1.96
N MET A 238 7.97 11.58 2.09
CA MET A 238 9.31 11.50 2.67
C MET A 238 10.32 12.33 1.87
N VAL A 239 10.29 12.24 0.53
CA VAL A 239 11.20 13.02 -0.32
C VAL A 239 10.92 14.52 -0.22
N ASP A 240 9.67 14.94 -0.39
CA ASP A 240 9.29 16.35 -0.33
C ASP A 240 9.63 16.98 1.03
N ARG A 241 9.39 16.25 2.13
CA ARG A 241 9.71 16.74 3.47
C ARG A 241 11.22 16.87 3.67
N HIS A 242 12.02 15.90 3.24
CA HIS A 242 13.47 16.00 3.32
C HIS A 242 14.01 17.17 2.50
N ASP A 243 13.60 17.27 1.23
CA ASP A 243 14.11 18.30 0.33
C ASP A 243 13.73 19.69 0.85
N LEU A 244 12.50 19.88 1.33
CA LEU A 244 12.04 21.14 1.91
C LEU A 244 12.64 21.47 3.29
N GLN A 245 12.62 20.52 4.23
CA GLN A 245 12.95 20.79 5.64
C GLN A 245 14.45 20.70 5.92
N ILE A 246 15.18 19.85 5.20
CA ILE A 246 16.59 19.56 5.44
C ILE A 246 17.46 20.28 4.42
N LYS A 247 17.19 20.08 3.12
CA LYS A 247 17.97 20.72 2.06
C LYS A 247 17.55 22.16 1.74
N LYS A 248 16.35 22.57 2.17
CA LYS A 248 15.75 23.87 1.83
C LYS A 248 15.54 24.06 0.32
N GLU A 249 15.23 22.98 -0.38
CA GLU A 249 14.92 22.92 -1.81
C GLU A 249 13.40 22.87 -2.06
N GLU A 250 13.00 23.04 -3.34
CA GLU A 250 11.60 22.86 -3.76
C GLU A 250 11.11 21.41 -3.55
N MET A 251 9.81 21.24 -3.31
CA MET A 251 9.18 19.92 -3.25
C MET A 251 9.02 19.32 -4.65
N PRO A 252 9.73 18.25 -5.02
CA PRO A 252 9.63 17.66 -6.37
C PRO A 252 8.24 17.12 -6.70
N TYR A 253 7.50 16.62 -5.69
CA TYR A 253 6.19 16.00 -5.89
C TYR A 253 5.02 16.82 -5.35
N GLY A 254 5.25 17.87 -4.55
CA GLY A 254 4.19 18.71 -3.99
C GLY A 254 3.16 17.96 -3.12
N SER A 255 3.59 16.89 -2.44
CA SER A 255 2.79 16.00 -1.61
C SER A 255 2.79 16.38 -0.12
N TYR A 256 3.54 17.40 0.27
CA TYR A 256 3.57 17.96 1.62
C TYR A 256 3.00 19.40 1.66
N PRO A 257 1.66 19.56 1.66
CA PRO A 257 0.99 20.84 1.40
C PRO A 257 0.97 21.82 2.59
N SER A 258 1.58 21.50 3.74
CA SER A 258 1.60 22.41 4.89
C SER A 258 2.52 23.63 4.69
N TYR A 259 3.27 23.68 3.59
CA TYR A 259 4.13 24.81 3.25
C TYR A 259 3.52 25.59 2.07
N ARG A 260 3.34 26.91 2.26
CA ARG A 260 2.86 27.87 1.23
C ARG A 260 3.90 28.10 0.13
N SER A 261 4.33 27.02 -0.52
CA SER A 261 5.19 27.10 -1.70
C SER A 261 4.34 27.34 -2.93
N VAL A 262 4.79 28.25 -3.80
CA VAL A 262 4.25 28.36 -5.16
C VAL A 262 4.72 27.12 -5.91
N ILE A 263 3.78 26.28 -6.34
CA ILE A 263 4.09 25.03 -7.04
C ILE A 263 3.83 25.23 -8.53
N ASP A 264 4.86 25.03 -9.35
CA ASP A 264 4.67 24.82 -10.79
C ASP A 264 3.97 23.48 -11.00
N THR A 265 2.64 23.54 -11.09
CA THR A 265 1.79 22.36 -11.25
C THR A 265 2.10 21.58 -12.52
N VAL A 266 2.62 22.20 -13.59
CA VAL A 266 2.94 21.49 -14.84
C VAL A 266 4.20 20.66 -14.65
N LYS A 267 5.27 21.28 -14.15
CA LYS A 267 6.53 20.60 -13.81
C LYS A 267 6.29 19.47 -12.81
N VAL A 268 5.59 19.76 -11.72
CA VAL A 268 5.32 18.79 -10.65
C VAL A 268 4.43 17.64 -11.14
N ASN A 269 3.39 17.89 -11.94
CA ASN A 269 2.54 16.81 -12.46
C ASN A 269 3.30 15.86 -13.39
N ARG A 270 4.27 16.36 -14.16
CA ARG A 270 5.16 15.50 -14.96
C ARG A 270 5.99 14.57 -14.08
N ILE A 271 6.54 15.10 -12.98
CA ILE A 271 7.37 14.33 -12.04
C ILE A 271 6.52 13.33 -11.25
N ARG A 272 5.32 13.72 -10.79
CA ARG A 272 4.36 12.86 -10.09
C ARG A 272 3.98 11.62 -10.89
N LYS A 273 3.78 11.76 -12.21
CA LYS A 273 3.49 10.64 -13.11
C LYS A 273 4.61 9.59 -13.12
N ASN A 274 5.88 9.98 -12.92
CA ASN A 274 7.01 9.05 -12.91
C ASN A 274 7.02 8.11 -11.70
N ILE A 275 6.23 8.40 -10.66
CA ILE A 275 6.09 7.55 -9.48
C ILE A 275 4.67 7.01 -9.29
N GLY A 276 3.76 7.31 -10.21
CA GLY A 276 2.38 6.83 -10.16
C GLY A 276 1.43 7.69 -9.34
N LEU A 277 1.82 8.92 -8.98
CA LEU A 277 0.93 9.85 -8.28
C LEU A 277 -0.08 10.50 -9.23
N PRO A 278 -1.32 10.76 -8.79
CA PRO A 278 -2.29 11.53 -9.55
C PRO A 278 -1.81 12.97 -9.72
N ALA A 279 -2.22 13.62 -10.80
CA ALA A 279 -1.95 15.04 -11.00
C ALA A 279 -2.53 15.88 -9.85
N LEU A 280 -1.78 16.88 -9.39
CA LEU A 280 -2.32 17.97 -8.59
C LEU A 280 -3.40 18.66 -9.41
N ARG A 281 -4.61 18.73 -8.87
CA ARG A 281 -5.66 19.55 -9.46
C ARG A 281 -5.19 21.00 -9.35
N ARG A 282 -5.22 21.76 -10.45
CA ARG A 282 -5.27 23.22 -10.33
C ARG A 282 -6.49 23.51 -9.47
N SER A 283 -6.34 24.28 -8.40
CA SER A 283 -7.49 24.84 -7.71
C SER A 283 -8.20 25.77 -8.69
N SER A 284 -9.07 25.23 -9.53
CA SER A 284 -10.04 26.03 -10.25
C SER A 284 -11.04 26.51 -9.22
N LYS A 285 -10.71 27.67 -8.64
CA LYS A 285 -11.49 28.46 -7.66
C LYS A 285 -11.46 27.91 -6.24
N ALA A 286 -10.95 28.76 -5.35
CA ALA A 286 -11.61 29.04 -4.10
C ALA A 286 -13.11 29.24 -4.40
N LYS A 287 -13.92 28.19 -4.25
CA LYS A 287 -15.34 28.36 -4.06
C LYS A 287 -15.54 28.46 -2.55
N ASN A 288 -15.92 29.66 -2.16
CA ASN A 288 -16.39 30.04 -0.86
C ASN A 288 -17.34 28.98 -0.28
N LYS A 289 -17.20 28.80 1.04
CA LYS A 289 -18.26 28.45 1.99
C LYS A 289 -19.68 28.55 1.40
N LEU A 290 -20.43 27.46 1.51
CA LEU A 290 -21.68 27.44 2.26
C LEU A 290 -21.65 26.18 3.14
#